data_AF-A0A2G1Y520-F1
#
_entry.id   AF-A0A2G1Y520-F1
#
_cell.length_a   1.000
_cell.length_b   1.000
_cell.length_c   1.000
_cell.angle_alpha   90.00
_cell.angle_beta   90.00
_cell.angle_gamma   90.00
#
_symmetry.space_group_name_H-M   'P 1'
#
loop_
_entity.id
_entity.type
_entity.pdbx_description
1 polymer ?
#
loop_
_entity_poly.entity_id
_entity_poly.type
_entity_poly.pdbx_seq_one_letter_code
_entity_poly.pdbx_strand_id
1 'polypeptide(L)'
;MTASTLVPIILGTIFLLLSLRLLLSGGMLKAIMRALLGLSLLVASAIFFLGGYDLLTYKRLLVEQPVATLQFVKLAPQSYRVLLVQIDGEEHRLQLLGDQWQLDARTLRWHPSLASIGFKSQYRLDRISGRYADIIEQRHGEQTVHPLQVSPYGFDAWQVLRQVPWLQEWVSAKQGTATYQPMADGAVYEVTLAYGGLFARPVNSEAKRAVAGWR
;
A
#
# COMPACT_ATOMS: atom_id res chain seq x y z
N MET A 1 -12.77 22.37 -9.21
CA MET A 1 -12.56 22.15 -7.76
C MET A 1 -13.80 21.47 -7.21
N THR A 2 -13.68 20.25 -6.71
CA THR A 2 -14.82 19.41 -6.33
C THR A 2 -15.23 19.68 -4.89
N ALA A 3 -16.53 19.62 -4.59
CA ALA A 3 -17.08 19.85 -3.24
C ALA A 3 -16.41 18.98 -2.14
N SER A 4 -15.84 17.83 -2.53
CA SER A 4 -15.07 16.93 -1.66
C SER A 4 -13.82 17.55 -1.02
N THR A 5 -13.21 18.57 -1.63
CA THR A 5 -12.01 19.22 -1.06
C THR A 5 -12.35 20.33 -0.06
N LEU A 6 -13.56 20.87 -0.11
CA LEU A 6 -13.97 21.99 0.75
C LEU A 6 -14.41 21.52 2.13
N VAL A 7 -15.03 20.34 2.24
CA VAL A 7 -15.48 19.76 3.51
C VAL A 7 -14.35 19.65 4.55
N PRO A 8 -13.17 19.08 4.25
CA PRO A 8 -12.11 18.98 5.25
C PRO A 8 -11.49 20.34 5.60
N ILE A 9 -11.42 21.28 4.65
CA ILE A 9 -10.89 22.64 4.89
C ILE A 9 -11.81 23.43 5.82
N ILE A 10 -13.11 23.34 5.60
CA ILE A 10 -14.13 23.99 6.42
C ILE A 10 -14.12 23.39 7.82
N LEU A 11 -14.10 22.06 7.95
CA LEU A 11 -13.98 21.40 9.25
C LEU A 11 -12.70 21.83 9.99
N GLY A 12 -11.56 21.84 9.31
CA GLY A 12 -10.28 22.25 9.88
C GLY A 12 -10.29 23.69 10.39
N THR A 13 -10.91 24.61 9.63
CA THR A 13 -11.01 26.02 9.99
C THR A 13 -11.95 26.24 11.18
N ILE A 14 -13.07 25.51 11.24
CA ILE A 14 -13.99 25.54 12.38
C ILE A 14 -13.27 25.07 13.66
N PHE A 15 -12.52 23.96 13.59
CA PHE A 15 -11.77 23.46 14.75
C PHE A 15 -10.67 24.43 15.21
N LEU A 16 -9.97 25.09 14.28
CA LEU A 16 -8.95 26.09 14.59
C LEU A 16 -9.54 27.30 15.35
N LEU A 17 -10.64 27.87 14.86
CA LEU A 17 -11.29 29.02 15.48
C LEU A 17 -11.86 28.69 16.86
N LEU A 18 -12.43 27.48 17.02
CA LEU A 18 -12.94 27.02 18.31
C LEU A 18 -11.81 26.86 19.35
N SER A 19 -10.68 26.29 18.93
CA SER A 19 -9.48 26.12 19.76
C SER A 19 -8.95 27.46 20.29
N LEU A 20 -8.82 28.45 19.41
CA LEU A 20 -8.30 29.77 19.77
C LEU A 20 -9.20 30.52 20.76
N ARG A 21 -10.53 30.46 20.56
CA ARG A 21 -11.50 31.09 21.47
C ARG A 21 -11.48 30.47 22.87
N LEU A 22 -11.24 29.17 22.96
CA LEU A 22 -11.19 28.43 24.22
C LEU A 22 -9.93 28.76 25.03
N LEU A 23 -8.79 28.99 24.36
CA LEU A 23 -7.52 29.36 25.02
C LEU A 23 -7.54 30.74 25.71
N LEU A 24 -8.43 31.65 25.33
CA LEU A 24 -8.39 33.06 25.75
C LEU A 24 -9.35 33.45 26.91
N SER A 25 -9.98 32.51 27.63
CA SER A 25 -11.04 32.82 28.62
C SER A 25 -10.71 32.40 30.07
N GLY A 26 -10.90 33.34 31.02
CA GLY A 26 -10.26 33.41 32.36
C GLY A 26 -10.78 32.52 33.49
N GLY A 27 -10.25 31.31 33.61
CA GLY A 27 -10.21 30.54 34.86
C GLY A 27 -9.21 29.42 34.71
N MET A 28 -8.16 29.35 35.55
CA MET A 28 -6.99 28.50 35.32
C MET A 28 -7.32 27.02 35.06
N LEU A 29 -8.27 26.42 35.81
CA LEU A 29 -8.75 25.05 35.56
C LEU A 29 -9.50 24.91 34.23
N LYS A 30 -10.37 25.88 33.89
CA LYS A 30 -11.08 25.92 32.60
C LYS A 30 -10.10 26.16 31.44
N ALA A 31 -9.03 26.93 31.67
CA ALA A 31 -7.97 27.17 30.70
C ALA A 31 -7.13 25.91 30.47
N ILE A 32 -6.78 25.16 31.53
CA ILE A 32 -6.06 23.86 31.40
C ILE A 32 -6.93 22.83 30.69
N MET A 33 -8.21 22.66 31.07
CA MET A 33 -9.12 21.73 30.38
C MET A 33 -9.28 22.08 28.91
N ARG A 34 -9.38 23.37 28.59
CA ARG A 34 -9.47 23.86 27.21
C ARG A 34 -8.17 23.71 26.43
N ALA A 35 -7.03 23.91 27.08
CA ALA A 35 -5.72 23.68 26.47
C ALA A 35 -5.50 22.18 26.18
N LEU A 36 -5.87 21.29 27.11
CA LEU A 36 -5.82 19.84 26.90
C LEU A 36 -6.76 19.37 25.78
N LEU A 37 -7.99 19.90 25.74
CA LEU A 37 -8.93 19.60 24.65
C LEU A 37 -8.45 20.17 23.31
N GLY A 38 -7.93 21.39 23.30
CA GLY A 38 -7.36 22.00 22.09
C GLY A 38 -6.15 21.23 21.57
N LEU A 39 -5.27 20.79 22.47
CA LEU A 39 -4.10 19.98 22.14
C LEU A 39 -4.52 18.59 21.63
N SER A 40 -5.51 17.94 22.26
CA SER A 40 -5.99 16.63 21.79
C SER A 40 -6.63 16.72 20.40
N LEU A 41 -7.40 17.77 20.13
CA LEU A 41 -7.94 18.05 18.80
C LEU A 41 -6.85 18.37 17.79
N LEU A 42 -5.80 19.10 18.19
CA LEU A 42 -4.65 19.39 17.33
C LEU A 42 -3.91 18.10 16.95
N VAL A 43 -3.65 17.22 17.93
CA VAL A 43 -3.01 15.92 17.71
C VAL A 43 -3.88 15.04 16.82
N ALA A 44 -5.18 14.97 17.08
CA ALA A 44 -6.11 14.23 16.23
C ALA A 44 -6.10 14.75 14.79
N SER A 45 -6.13 16.08 14.61
CA SER A 45 -6.03 16.72 13.30
C SER A 45 -4.73 16.33 12.58
N ALA A 46 -3.58 16.39 13.26
CA ALA A 46 -2.30 15.98 12.69
C ALA A 46 -2.31 14.50 12.23
N ILE A 47 -2.89 13.60 13.03
CA ILE A 47 -3.05 12.19 12.67
C ILE A 47 -3.92 12.04 11.42
N PHE A 48 -5.05 12.75 11.34
CA PHE A 48 -5.92 12.72 10.17
C PHE A 48 -5.24 13.29 8.92
N PHE A 49 -4.45 14.36 9.05
CA PHE A 49 -3.69 14.91 7.93
C PHE A 49 -2.61 13.95 7.43
N LEU A 50 -1.82 13.37 8.34
CA LEU A 50 -0.79 12.39 8.00
C LEU A 50 -1.40 11.14 7.35
N GLY A 51 -2.48 10.62 7.95
CA GLY A 51 -3.20 9.47 7.40
C GLY A 51 -3.81 9.77 6.03
N GLY A 52 -4.45 10.93 5.88
CA GLY A 52 -4.97 11.38 4.60
C GLY A 52 -3.88 11.49 3.53
N TYR A 53 -2.72 12.03 3.89
CA TYR A 53 -1.58 12.17 2.98
C TYR A 53 -1.00 10.81 2.55
N ASP A 54 -0.86 9.85 3.47
CA ASP A 54 -0.46 8.49 3.13
C ASP A 54 -1.48 7.80 2.20
N LEU A 55 -2.78 8.00 2.45
CA LEU A 55 -3.86 7.46 1.61
C LEU A 55 -3.88 8.07 0.20
N LEU A 56 -3.28 9.24 -0.03
CA LEU A 56 -3.13 9.81 -1.38
C LEU A 56 -2.17 9.01 -2.25
N THR A 57 -1.24 8.24 -1.67
CA THR A 57 -0.33 7.38 -2.45
C THR A 57 -1.02 6.11 -2.94
N TYR A 58 -2.25 5.83 -2.49
CA TYR A 58 -2.99 4.63 -2.88
C TYR A 58 -3.77 4.86 -4.18
N LYS A 59 -3.57 3.95 -5.13
CA LYS A 59 -4.23 3.93 -6.44
C LYS A 59 -5.63 3.34 -6.32
N ARG A 60 -6.56 3.75 -7.18
CA ARG A 60 -7.96 3.28 -7.14
C ARG A 60 -8.04 1.86 -7.68
N LEU A 61 -8.69 0.97 -6.94
CA LEU A 61 -9.01 -0.37 -7.40
C LEU A 61 -10.34 -0.34 -8.15
N LEU A 62 -10.25 -0.33 -9.48
CA LEU A 62 -11.38 -0.62 -10.36
C LEU A 62 -11.45 -2.14 -10.54
N VAL A 63 -12.61 -2.66 -10.94
CA VAL A 63 -12.84 -4.10 -11.16
C VAL A 63 -11.67 -4.73 -11.91
N GLU A 64 -11.22 -5.90 -11.45
CA GLU A 64 -10.11 -6.73 -11.97
C GLU A 64 -9.24 -6.08 -13.06
N GLN A 65 -8.16 -5.42 -12.64
CA GLN A 65 -7.30 -4.67 -13.55
C GLN A 65 -5.83 -5.10 -13.44
N PRO A 66 -5.07 -5.07 -14.55
CA PRO A 66 -3.62 -5.19 -14.50
C PRO A 66 -3.04 -4.04 -13.66
N VAL A 67 -2.13 -4.35 -12.75
CA VAL A 67 -1.51 -3.38 -11.85
C VAL A 67 -0.01 -3.20 -12.09
N ALA A 68 0.65 -4.23 -12.62
CA ALA A 68 2.06 -4.17 -12.96
C ALA A 68 2.44 -5.22 -14.01
N THR A 69 3.49 -4.93 -14.77
CA THR A 69 4.20 -5.89 -15.62
C THR A 69 5.62 -6.04 -15.11
N LEU A 70 6.11 -7.28 -15.01
CA LEU A 70 7.46 -7.60 -14.58
C LEU A 70 8.22 -8.29 -15.71
N GLN A 71 9.42 -7.82 -15.99
CA GLN A 71 10.36 -8.44 -16.93
C GLN A 71 11.64 -8.83 -16.21
N PHE A 72 12.08 -10.07 -16.42
CA PHE A 72 13.25 -10.65 -15.79
C PHE A 72 14.38 -10.84 -16.81
N VAL A 73 15.60 -10.49 -16.41
CA VAL A 73 16.83 -10.76 -17.15
C VAL A 73 17.83 -11.41 -16.21
N LYS A 74 18.34 -12.57 -16.58
CA LYS A 74 19.30 -13.31 -15.76
C LYS A 74 20.66 -12.63 -15.82
N LEU A 75 21.23 -12.36 -14.65
CA LEU A 75 22.57 -11.79 -14.50
C LEU A 75 23.60 -12.88 -14.15
N ALA A 76 23.20 -13.80 -13.27
CA ALA A 76 24.00 -14.91 -12.79
C ALA A 76 23.07 -16.05 -12.33
N PRO A 77 23.58 -17.23 -11.94
CA PRO A 77 22.77 -18.25 -11.28
C PRO A 77 22.00 -17.63 -10.10
N GLN A 78 20.67 -17.86 -10.04
CA GLN A 78 19.79 -17.33 -8.99
C GLN A 78 19.88 -15.81 -8.78
N SER A 79 20.26 -15.04 -9.81
CA SER A 79 20.34 -13.59 -9.75
C SER A 79 19.75 -12.96 -11.00
N TYR A 80 18.75 -12.12 -10.81
CA TYR A 80 17.96 -11.55 -11.89
C TYR A 80 17.81 -10.05 -11.72
N ARG A 81 17.95 -9.31 -12.82
CA ARG A 81 17.46 -7.93 -12.93
C ARG A 81 15.98 -7.98 -13.22
N VAL A 82 15.21 -7.19 -12.50
CA VAL A 82 13.76 -7.08 -12.65
C VAL A 82 13.40 -5.65 -13.01
N LEU A 83 12.71 -5.50 -14.14
CA LEU A 83 12.02 -4.26 -14.49
C LEU A 83 10.54 -4.44 -14.12
N LEU A 84 10.07 -3.70 -13.12
CA LEU A 84 8.67 -3.63 -12.75
C LEU A 84 8.11 -2.31 -13.27
N VAL A 85 7.08 -2.40 -14.13
CA VAL A 85 6.38 -1.24 -14.68
C VAL A 85 4.96 -1.24 -14.12
N GLN A 86 4.59 -0.19 -13.39
CA GLN A 86 3.23 -0.01 -12.89
C GLN A 86 2.33 0.58 -13.98
N ILE A 87 1.00 0.43 -13.82
CA ILE A 87 0.03 0.88 -14.82
C ILE A 87 0.05 2.40 -15.10
N ASP A 88 0.52 3.20 -14.16
CA ASP A 88 0.71 4.65 -14.31
C ASP A 88 2.07 5.04 -14.90
N GLY A 89 2.88 4.07 -15.30
CA GLY A 89 4.19 4.28 -15.92
C GLY A 89 5.35 4.39 -14.95
N GLU A 90 5.13 4.25 -13.63
CA GLU A 90 6.23 4.19 -12.67
C GLU A 90 7.07 2.92 -12.91
N GLU A 91 8.35 3.10 -13.21
CA GLU A 91 9.31 2.02 -13.41
C GLU A 91 10.20 1.82 -12.17
N HIS A 92 10.39 0.57 -11.77
CA HIS A 92 11.37 0.17 -10.76
C HIS A 92 12.34 -0.85 -11.36
N ARG A 93 13.64 -0.56 -11.30
CA ARG A 93 14.70 -1.46 -11.73
C ARG A 93 15.42 -1.99 -10.50
N LEU A 94 15.25 -3.29 -10.25
CA LEU A 94 15.69 -3.94 -9.02
C LEU A 94 16.51 -5.19 -9.37
N GLN A 95 17.26 -5.69 -8.39
CA GLN A 95 17.92 -6.98 -8.48
C GLN A 95 17.31 -7.93 -7.44
N LEU A 96 16.86 -9.10 -7.90
CA LEU A 96 16.35 -10.15 -7.04
C LEU A 96 17.26 -11.36 -7.08
N LEU A 97 17.36 -12.02 -5.92
CA LEU A 97 18.06 -13.27 -5.72
C LEU A 97 17.07 -14.40 -5.45
N GLY A 98 17.41 -15.60 -5.91
CA GLY A 98 16.61 -16.81 -5.74
C GLY A 98 16.02 -17.36 -7.04
N ASP A 99 15.10 -18.31 -6.88
CA ASP A 99 14.47 -19.05 -7.98
C ASP A 99 13.05 -18.57 -8.25
N GLN A 100 12.42 -17.91 -7.26
CA GLN A 100 11.03 -17.49 -7.30
C GLN A 100 10.88 -16.05 -6.85
N TRP A 101 9.88 -15.36 -7.40
CA TRP A 101 9.52 -14.02 -6.98
C TRP A 101 8.11 -13.97 -6.41
N GLN A 102 7.88 -12.98 -5.54
CA GLN A 102 6.58 -12.64 -4.98
C GLN A 102 6.41 -11.12 -5.02
N LEU A 103 5.19 -10.68 -5.34
CA LEU A 103 4.78 -9.28 -5.24
C LEU A 103 3.66 -9.17 -4.22
N ASP A 104 3.81 -8.25 -3.28
CA ASP A 104 2.79 -7.93 -2.28
C ASP A 104 2.13 -6.59 -2.60
N ALA A 105 0.84 -6.49 -2.30
CA ALA A 105 0.06 -5.26 -2.33
C ALA A 105 -0.74 -5.11 -1.04
N ARG A 106 -0.95 -3.86 -0.65
CA ARG A 106 -1.88 -3.47 0.40
C ARG A 106 -3.17 -3.03 -0.26
N THR A 107 -4.29 -3.47 0.29
CA THR A 107 -5.62 -3.08 -0.17
C THR A 107 -6.42 -2.47 0.96
N LEU A 108 -7.24 -1.49 0.61
CA LEU A 108 -8.19 -0.81 1.47
C LEU A 108 -9.57 -0.95 0.84
N ARG A 109 -10.48 -1.59 1.55
CA ARG A 109 -11.85 -1.83 1.09
C ARG A 109 -12.82 -1.21 2.07
N TRP A 110 -13.59 -0.25 1.58
CA TRP A 110 -14.60 0.43 2.40
C TRP A 110 -15.82 -0.45 2.62
N HIS A 111 -16.45 -0.29 3.78
CA HIS A 111 -17.73 -0.90 4.10
C HIS A 111 -18.78 -0.54 3.03
N PRO A 112 -19.73 -1.43 2.68
CA PRO A 112 -20.69 -1.19 1.62
C PRO A 112 -21.49 0.12 1.74
N SER A 113 -21.78 0.57 2.96
CA SER A 113 -22.46 1.85 3.21
C SER A 113 -21.63 3.09 2.84
N LEU A 114 -20.30 3.01 2.94
CA LEU A 114 -19.39 4.06 2.49
C LEU A 114 -19.12 3.94 0.98
N ALA A 115 -19.04 2.70 0.48
CA ALA A 115 -18.87 2.46 -0.94
C ALA A 115 -20.06 2.99 -1.76
N SER A 116 -21.29 2.89 -1.25
CA SER A 116 -22.50 3.38 -1.92
C SER A 116 -22.54 4.91 -2.07
N ILE A 117 -21.91 5.65 -1.14
CA ILE A 117 -21.76 7.12 -1.22
C ILE A 117 -20.47 7.55 -1.95
N GLY A 118 -19.78 6.62 -2.61
CA GLY A 118 -18.68 6.90 -3.53
C GLY A 118 -17.27 6.63 -3.02
N PHE A 119 -17.10 6.04 -1.82
CA PHE A 119 -15.77 5.64 -1.34
C PHE A 119 -15.27 4.43 -2.13
N LYS A 120 -14.24 4.65 -2.96
CA LYS A 120 -13.68 3.60 -3.82
C LYS A 120 -12.62 2.80 -3.06
N SER A 121 -12.58 1.50 -3.29
CA SER A 121 -11.47 0.66 -2.81
C SER A 121 -10.16 1.15 -3.41
N GLN A 122 -9.08 1.01 -2.66
CA GLN A 122 -7.76 1.47 -3.07
C GLN A 122 -6.70 0.39 -2.85
N TYR A 123 -5.59 0.49 -3.56
CA TYR A 123 -4.47 -0.42 -3.46
C TYR A 123 -3.13 0.31 -3.58
N ARG A 124 -2.09 -0.31 -3.05
CA ARG A 124 -0.70 0.14 -3.15
C ARG A 124 0.20 -1.08 -3.26
N LEU A 125 1.11 -1.10 -4.24
CA LEU A 125 2.14 -2.14 -4.27
C LEU A 125 3.10 -1.92 -3.09
N ASP A 126 3.37 -2.98 -2.33
CA ASP A 126 4.10 -2.89 -1.06
C ASP A 126 5.57 -3.18 -1.27
N ARG A 127 5.86 -4.39 -1.74
CA ARG A 127 7.22 -4.89 -1.92
C ARG A 127 7.26 -6.03 -2.92
N ILE A 128 8.44 -6.20 -3.51
CA ILE A 128 8.80 -7.36 -4.30
C ILE A 128 9.94 -8.10 -3.61
N SER A 129 9.88 -9.42 -3.59
CA SER A 129 10.90 -10.25 -2.96
C SER A 129 11.26 -11.46 -3.79
N GLY A 130 12.52 -11.87 -3.68
CA GLY A 130 13.00 -13.15 -4.17
C GLY A 130 13.00 -14.24 -3.10
N ARG A 131 12.87 -15.49 -3.52
CA ARG A 131 12.88 -16.68 -2.68
C ARG A 131 13.61 -17.82 -3.38
N TYR A 132 14.45 -18.53 -2.62
CA TYR A 132 15.07 -19.78 -3.03
C TYR A 132 14.07 -20.94 -2.88
N ALA A 133 14.08 -21.84 -3.86
CA ALA A 133 13.25 -23.04 -3.83
C ALA A 133 13.73 -24.02 -2.74
N ASP A 134 15.05 -24.13 -2.56
CA ASP A 134 15.66 -24.93 -1.51
C ASP A 134 15.57 -24.25 -0.14
N ILE A 135 15.20 -25.02 0.90
CA ILE A 135 14.97 -24.49 2.24
C ILE A 135 16.27 -24.15 2.98
N ILE A 136 17.37 -24.86 2.69
CA ILE A 136 18.68 -24.61 3.29
C ILE A 136 19.27 -23.34 2.68
N GLU A 137 19.17 -23.18 1.35
CA GLU A 137 19.53 -21.95 0.66
C GLU A 137 18.65 -20.78 1.14
N GLN A 138 17.34 -20.94 1.27
CA GLN A 138 16.47 -19.85 1.75
C GLN A 138 16.83 -19.38 3.18
N ARG A 139 17.38 -20.28 4.01
CA ARG A 139 17.76 -19.97 5.39
C ARG A 139 19.12 -19.27 5.49
N HIS A 140 20.08 -19.65 4.67
CA HIS A 140 21.47 -19.16 4.78
C HIS A 140 21.88 -18.20 3.66
N GLY A 141 21.15 -18.20 2.56
CA GLY A 141 21.36 -17.35 1.40
C GLY A 141 20.87 -15.93 1.62
N GLU A 142 21.35 -15.02 0.77
CA GLU A 142 21.00 -13.61 0.82
C GLU A 142 19.56 -13.37 0.36
N GLN A 143 18.72 -12.82 1.24
CA GLN A 143 17.33 -12.53 0.93
C GLN A 143 17.19 -11.14 0.31
N THR A 144 16.49 -11.05 -0.81
CA THR A 144 16.17 -9.78 -1.46
C THR A 144 14.71 -9.41 -1.22
N VAL A 145 14.50 -8.27 -0.57
CA VAL A 145 13.18 -7.68 -0.34
C VAL A 145 13.27 -6.19 -0.60
N HIS A 146 12.60 -5.73 -1.65
CA HIS A 146 12.61 -4.32 -2.05
C HIS A 146 11.23 -3.70 -1.83
N PRO A 147 11.09 -2.69 -0.95
CA PRO A 147 9.86 -1.93 -0.86
C PRO A 147 9.65 -1.11 -2.14
N LEU A 148 8.42 -1.13 -2.68
CA LEU A 148 8.06 -0.40 -3.90
C LEU A 148 7.55 1.01 -3.60
N GLN A 149 6.92 1.19 -2.45
CA GLN A 149 6.52 2.50 -1.96
C GLN A 149 6.72 2.57 -0.44
N VAL A 150 7.18 3.72 0.03
CA VAL A 150 7.39 4.00 1.45
C VAL A 150 6.36 5.01 1.91
N SER A 151 5.74 4.77 3.06
CA SER A 151 4.77 5.70 3.65
C SER A 151 5.43 7.05 3.94
N PRO A 152 4.87 8.17 3.46
CA PRO A 152 5.45 9.49 3.68
C PRO A 152 5.55 9.83 5.17
N TYR A 153 6.61 10.54 5.55
CA TYR A 153 6.82 11.04 6.93
C TYR A 153 6.80 9.96 8.03
N GLY A 154 6.95 8.68 7.67
CA GLY A 154 6.96 7.56 8.60
C GLY A 154 5.59 7.19 9.19
N PHE A 155 4.49 7.78 8.72
CA PHE A 155 3.14 7.45 9.17
C PHE A 155 2.45 6.48 8.21
N ASP A 156 2.15 5.27 8.68
CA ASP A 156 1.51 4.22 7.88
C ASP A 156 0.03 4.07 8.25
N ALA A 157 -0.85 4.70 7.46
CA ALA A 157 -2.28 4.68 7.74
C ALA A 157 -2.83 3.24 7.71
N TRP A 158 -2.32 2.41 6.82
CA TRP A 158 -2.76 1.02 6.70
C TRP A 158 -2.37 0.18 7.91
N GLN A 159 -1.19 0.39 8.49
CA GLN A 159 -0.81 -0.26 9.75
C GLN A 159 -1.70 0.20 10.91
N VAL A 160 -1.98 1.50 11.02
CA VAL A 160 -2.89 2.04 12.05
C VAL A 160 -4.29 1.43 11.94
N LEU A 161 -4.85 1.37 10.71
CA LEU A 161 -6.14 0.72 10.46
C LEU A 161 -6.15 -0.75 10.88
N ARG A 162 -5.04 -1.48 10.70
CA ARG A 162 -4.94 -2.88 11.16
C ARG A 162 -4.84 -3.02 12.68
N GLN A 163 -4.34 -2.02 13.38
CA GLN A 163 -4.15 -2.06 14.84
C GLN A 163 -5.38 -1.57 15.62
N VAL A 164 -6.31 -0.88 14.97
CA VAL A 164 -7.49 -0.27 15.61
C VAL A 164 -8.75 -1.03 15.20
N PRO A 165 -9.30 -1.92 16.05
CA PRO A 165 -10.37 -2.86 15.66
C PRO A 165 -11.65 -2.20 15.15
N TRP A 166 -12.10 -1.12 15.81
CA TRP A 166 -13.34 -0.43 15.43
C TRP A 166 -13.26 0.21 14.04
N LEU A 167 -12.06 0.56 13.55
CA LEU A 167 -11.88 1.07 12.19
C LEU A 167 -12.05 -0.04 11.14
N GLN A 168 -11.78 -1.30 11.51
CA GLN A 168 -11.89 -2.44 10.58
C GLN A 168 -13.34 -2.75 10.20
N GLU A 169 -14.31 -2.35 11.02
CA GLU A 169 -15.73 -2.44 10.70
C GLU A 169 -16.10 -1.53 9.51
N TRP A 170 -15.39 -0.41 9.35
CA TRP A 170 -15.65 0.59 8.31
C TRP A 170 -14.72 0.47 7.11
N VAL A 171 -13.49 0.01 7.32
CA VAL A 171 -12.49 -0.17 6.26
C VAL A 171 -11.65 -1.41 6.51
N SER A 172 -11.76 -2.39 5.61
CA SER A 172 -10.96 -3.58 5.62
C SER A 172 -9.59 -3.31 5.00
N ALA A 173 -8.55 -3.37 5.81
CA ALA A 173 -7.14 -3.28 5.41
C ALA A 173 -6.56 -4.69 5.26
N LYS A 174 -6.39 -5.17 4.02
CA LYS A 174 -5.90 -6.53 3.74
C LYS A 174 -4.62 -6.51 2.90
N GLN A 175 -3.76 -7.48 3.16
CA GLN A 175 -2.59 -7.75 2.33
C GLN A 175 -3.01 -8.73 1.22
N GLY A 176 -2.72 -8.37 -0.03
CA GLY A 176 -2.85 -9.24 -1.18
C GLY A 176 -1.46 -9.65 -1.64
N THR A 177 -1.26 -10.93 -1.88
CA THR A 177 0.04 -11.49 -2.30
C THR A 177 -0.15 -12.22 -3.61
N ALA A 178 0.77 -12.02 -4.56
CA ALA A 178 0.85 -12.85 -5.76
C ALA A 178 1.53 -14.16 -5.38
N THR A 179 0.92 -15.30 -5.70
CA THR A 179 1.54 -16.61 -5.51
C THR A 179 2.92 -16.66 -6.15
N TYR A 180 3.89 -17.27 -5.46
CA TYR A 180 5.25 -17.45 -5.94
C TYR A 180 5.28 -17.92 -7.40
N GLN A 181 6.01 -17.18 -8.23
CA GLN A 181 6.23 -17.51 -9.63
C GLN A 181 7.72 -17.73 -9.87
N PRO A 182 8.11 -18.64 -10.79
CA PRO A 182 9.51 -18.86 -11.10
C PRO A 182 10.15 -17.63 -11.74
N MET A 183 11.42 -17.39 -11.46
CA MET A 183 12.26 -16.44 -12.19
C MET A 183 12.99 -17.20 -13.30
N ALA A 184 12.95 -16.66 -14.51
CA ALA A 184 13.67 -17.21 -15.66
C ALA A 184 14.15 -16.07 -16.56
N ASP A 185 15.20 -16.34 -17.33
CA ASP A 185 15.75 -15.35 -18.25
C ASP A 185 14.74 -14.97 -19.33
N GLY A 186 14.56 -13.68 -19.57
CA GLY A 186 13.59 -13.15 -20.52
C GLY A 186 12.13 -13.34 -20.11
N ALA A 187 11.81 -13.88 -18.93
CA ALA A 187 10.43 -14.11 -18.51
C ALA A 187 9.67 -12.79 -18.29
N VAL A 188 8.43 -12.73 -18.77
CA VAL A 188 7.53 -11.59 -18.57
C VAL A 188 6.24 -12.06 -17.92
N TYR A 189 5.86 -11.37 -16.85
CA TYR A 189 4.63 -11.63 -16.08
C TYR A 189 3.77 -10.38 -16.02
N GLU A 190 2.47 -10.55 -16.23
CA GLU A 190 1.47 -9.52 -15.93
C GLU A 190 0.82 -9.83 -14.59
N VAL A 191 0.75 -8.85 -13.70
CA VAL A 191 0.08 -8.97 -12.41
C VAL A 191 -1.24 -8.23 -12.45
N THR A 192 -2.32 -8.97 -12.21
CA THR A 192 -3.68 -8.44 -12.08
C THR A 192 -4.07 -8.40 -10.61
N LEU A 193 -4.71 -7.32 -10.16
CA LEU A 193 -5.33 -7.25 -8.84
C LEU A 193 -6.83 -7.50 -8.98
N ALA A 194 -7.31 -8.58 -8.36
CA ALA A 194 -8.72 -8.94 -8.31
C ALA A 194 -9.21 -9.01 -6.85
N TYR A 195 -10.49 -9.28 -6.65
CA TYR A 195 -11.12 -9.29 -5.32
C TYR A 195 -10.44 -10.22 -4.30
N GLY A 196 -9.83 -11.30 -4.78
CA GLY A 196 -9.14 -12.31 -3.97
C GLY A 196 -7.66 -12.03 -3.69
N GLY A 197 -7.05 -11.03 -4.35
CA GLY A 197 -5.62 -10.75 -4.23
C GLY A 197 -4.94 -10.50 -5.58
N LEU A 198 -3.62 -10.63 -5.60
CA LEU A 198 -2.82 -10.48 -6.80
C LEU A 198 -2.70 -11.81 -7.54
N PHE A 199 -2.78 -11.75 -8.86
CA PHE A 199 -2.64 -12.90 -9.75
C PHE A 199 -1.57 -12.59 -10.79
N ALA A 200 -0.50 -13.38 -10.80
CA ALA A 200 0.56 -13.27 -11.80
C ALA A 200 0.27 -14.24 -12.96
N ARG A 201 0.30 -13.74 -14.20
CA ARG A 201 0.08 -14.52 -15.42
C ARG A 201 1.32 -14.43 -16.32
N PRO A 202 1.86 -15.57 -16.79
CA PRO A 202 2.97 -15.57 -17.74
C PRO A 202 2.49 -15.10 -19.12
N VAL A 203 3.07 -14.03 -19.66
CA VAL A 203 2.61 -13.45 -20.95
C VAL A 203 3.43 -13.93 -22.14
N ASN A 204 4.72 -14.21 -21.96
CA ASN A 204 5.60 -14.66 -23.05
C ASN A 204 5.95 -16.16 -22.98
N SER A 205 6.63 -16.67 -24.02
CA SER A 205 7.07 -18.07 -24.10
C SER A 205 7.97 -18.48 -22.94
N GLU A 206 8.92 -17.61 -22.55
CA GLU A 206 9.87 -17.90 -21.48
C GLU A 206 9.17 -18.09 -20.14
N ALA A 207 8.28 -17.17 -19.77
CA ALA A 207 7.50 -17.27 -18.55
C ALA A 207 6.57 -18.50 -18.57
N LYS A 208 5.93 -18.80 -19.71
CA LYS A 208 5.06 -19.98 -19.85
C LYS A 208 5.85 -21.28 -19.68
N ARG A 209 7.04 -21.37 -20.25
CA ARG A 209 7.95 -22.53 -20.08
C ARG A 209 8.42 -22.66 -18.64
N ALA A 210 8.80 -21.56 -18.00
CA ALA A 210 9.21 -21.55 -16.60
C ALA A 210 8.09 -22.04 -15.67
N VAL A 211 6.86 -21.57 -15.87
CA VAL A 211 5.69 -22.01 -15.08
C VAL A 211 5.31 -23.45 -15.38
N ALA A 212 5.41 -23.90 -16.63
CA ALA A 212 5.07 -25.28 -17.02
C ALA A 212 6.07 -26.30 -16.47
N GLY A 213 7.37 -25.99 -16.50
CA GLY A 213 8.42 -26.86 -15.93
C GLY A 213 8.44 -26.92 -14.41
N TRP A 214 7.60 -26.12 -13.75
CA TRP A 214 7.46 -26.07 -12.30
C TRP A 214 6.28 -26.90 -11.76
N ARG A 215 5.30 -27.25 -12.62
CA ARG A 215 4.17 -28.12 -12.24
C ARG A 215 4.58 -29.58 -12.23
#